data_AF-A0A531JBN7-F1
#
_entry.id   AF-A0A531JBN7-F1
#
_cell.length_a   1.000
_cell.length_b   1.000
_cell.length_c   1.000
_cell.angle_alpha   90.00
_cell.angle_beta   90.00
_cell.angle_gamma   90.00
#
_symmetry.space_group_name_H-M   'P 1'
#
loop_
_entity.id
_entity.type
_entity.pdbx_description
1 polymer ?
#
loop_
_entity_poly.entity_id
_entity_poly.type
_entity_poly.pdbx_seq_one_letter_code
_entity_poly.pdbx_strand_id
1 'polypeptide(L)' 'HDTASFGPPVEDELLYRVVDALEAVASETGKTVPQIAINWLLQRPTVASVIIGARNEDQLRQNLGAVGWSLTSDQIKT' A
#
# COMPACT_ATOMS: atom_id res chain seq x y z
N HIS A 1 -9.74 15.12 5.45
CA HIS A 1 -9.84 14.84 4.01
C HIS A 1 -11.21 14.23 3.77
N ASP A 2 -12.13 14.95 3.12
CA ASP A 2 -13.57 14.61 3.08
C ASP A 2 -13.87 13.24 2.45
N THR A 3 -12.91 12.63 1.75
CA THR A 3 -13.09 11.31 1.15
C THR A 3 -13.06 10.16 2.15
N ALA A 4 -12.43 10.33 3.32
CA ALA A 4 -12.37 9.30 4.35
C ALA A 4 -13.78 8.92 4.86
N SER A 5 -14.70 9.89 4.85
CA SER A 5 -16.11 9.75 5.27
C SER A 5 -16.99 8.95 4.31
N PHE A 6 -16.55 8.64 3.08
CA PHE A 6 -17.32 7.82 2.13
C PHE A 6 -17.00 6.32 2.20
N GLY A 7 -15.95 5.93 2.93
CA GLY A 7 -15.61 4.53 3.16
C GLY A 7 -16.40 3.92 4.33
N PRO A 8 -16.43 2.59 4.47
CA PRO A 8 -16.89 1.98 5.71
C PRO A 8 -16.04 2.51 6.89
N PRO A 9 -16.66 2.72 8.07
CA PRO A 9 -15.91 3.18 9.23
C PRO A 9 -14.80 2.18 9.57
N VAL A 10 -13.60 2.71 9.81
CA VAL A 10 -12.43 1.95 10.28
C VAL A 10 -12.10 2.47 11.66
N GLU A 11 -11.96 1.57 12.63
CA GLU A 11 -11.52 1.95 13.98
C GLU A 11 -10.11 2.55 13.92
N ASP A 12 -9.92 3.71 14.56
CA ASP A 12 -8.65 4.45 14.54
C ASP A 12 -7.46 3.57 14.98
N GLU A 13 -7.66 2.73 16.00
CA GLU A 13 -6.63 1.80 16.48
C GLU A 13 -6.19 0.81 15.39
N LEU A 14 -7.13 0.29 14.60
CA LEU A 14 -6.81 -0.59 13.48
C LEU A 14 -6.06 0.18 12.39
N LEU A 15 -6.50 1.39 12.08
CA LEU A 15 -5.83 2.24 11.10
C LEU A 15 -4.37 2.48 11.48
N TYR A 16 -4.10 2.89 12.73
CA TYR A 16 -2.73 3.15 13.18
C TYR A 16 -1.87 1.89 13.15
N ARG A 17 -2.40 0.74 13.59
CA ARG A 17 -1.67 -0.53 13.51
C ARG A 17 -1.29 -0.92 12.08
N VAL A 18 -2.17 -0.68 11.11
CA VAL A 18 -1.88 -0.92 9.69
C VAL A 18 -0.81 0.04 9.19
N VAL A 19 -0.86 1.32 9.57
CA VAL A 19 0.17 2.30 9.21
C VAL A 19 1.53 1.89 9.78
N ASP A 20 1.60 1.51 11.06
CA ASP A 20 2.83 1.06 11.72
C ASP A 20 3.45 -0.16 11.00
N ALA A 21 2.63 -1.13 10.61
CA ALA A 21 3.07 -2.30 9.86
C ALA A 21 3.65 -1.91 8.48
N LEU A 22 2.99 -0.99 7.77
CA LEU A 22 3.47 -0.49 6.48
C LEU A 22 4.77 0.30 6.62
N GLU A 23 4.93 1.09 7.68
CA GLU A 23 6.16 1.85 7.96
C GLU A 23 7.35 0.94 8.33
N ALA A 24 7.10 -0.16 9.07
CA ALA A 24 8.12 -1.16 9.35
C ALA A 24 8.65 -1.80 8.05
N VAL A 25 7.75 -2.26 7.19
CA VAL A 25 8.11 -2.84 5.88
C VAL A 25 8.78 -1.80 4.96
N ALA A 26 8.36 -0.53 5.02
CA ALA A 26 9.02 0.56 4.31
C ALA A 26 10.47 0.73 4.72
N SER A 27 10.73 0.66 6.03
CA SER A 27 12.06 0.76 6.59
C SER A 27 12.97 -0.41 6.16
N GLU A 28 12.43 -1.63 6.07
CA GLU A 28 13.17 -2.81 5.61
C GLU A 28 13.49 -2.78 4.11
N THR A 29 12.53 -2.35 3.29
CA THR A 29 12.60 -2.48 1.83
C THR A 29 13.14 -1.24 1.14
N GLY A 30 13.18 -0.10 1.83
CA GLY A 30 13.46 1.20 1.23
C GLY A 30 12.37 1.67 0.25
N LYS A 31 11.18 1.05 0.29
CA LYS A 31 10.03 1.37 -0.56
C LYS A 31 9.07 2.27 0.18
N THR A 32 8.31 3.06 -0.57
CA THR A 32 7.31 3.96 0.03
C THR A 32 6.07 3.18 0.47
N VAL A 33 5.34 3.70 1.46
CA VAL A 33 4.06 3.12 1.92
C VAL A 33 3.07 2.87 0.76
N PRO A 34 2.85 3.80 -0.19
CA PRO A 34 2.00 3.54 -1.36
C PRO A 34 2.49 2.37 -2.21
N GLN A 35 3.81 2.24 -2.41
CA GLN A 35 4.38 1.13 -3.18
C GLN A 35 4.16 -0.21 -2.50
N ILE A 36 4.29 -0.27 -1.17
CA ILE A 36 4.05 -1.48 -0.39
C ILE A 36 2.57 -1.88 -0.46
N ALA A 37 1.66 -0.92 -0.27
CA ALA A 37 0.22 -1.19 -0.34
C ALA A 37 -0.21 -1.73 -1.71
N ILE A 38 0.32 -1.15 -2.80
CA ILE A 38 0.06 -1.64 -4.16
C ILE A 38 0.67 -3.02 -4.38
N ASN A 39 1.92 -3.25 -3.96
CA ASN A 39 2.60 -4.54 -4.09
C ASN A 39 1.84 -5.64 -3.33
N TRP A 40 1.38 -5.34 -2.12
CA TRP A 40 0.57 -6.26 -1.30
C TRP A 40 -0.73 -6.65 -2.00
N LEU A 41 -1.45 -5.68 -2.61
CA LEU A 41 -2.66 -5.96 -3.38
C LEU A 41 -2.40 -6.85 -4.59
N LEU A 42 -1.30 -6.58 -5.32
CA LEU A 42 -0.93 -7.36 -6.51
C LEU A 42 -0.58 -8.83 -6.19
N GLN A 43 -0.24 -9.14 -4.94
CA GLN A 43 0.05 -10.51 -4.50
C GLN A 43 -1.19 -11.26 -3.98
N ARG A 44 -2.36 -10.64 -3.96
CA ARG A 44 -3.60 -11.31 -3.55
C ARG A 44 -4.10 -12.22 -4.67
N PRO A 45 -4.39 -13.51 -4.42
CA PRO A 45 -4.77 -14.47 -5.46
C PRO A 45 -5.97 -14.06 -6.33
N THR A 46 -6.87 -13.24 -5.79
CA THR A 46 -8.11 -12.82 -6.46
C THR A 46 -8.01 -11.45 -7.13
N VAL A 47 -6.89 -10.75 -7.01
CA VAL A 47 -6.70 -9.40 -7.58
C VAL A 47 -6.12 -9.53 -8.99
N ALA A 48 -6.93 -9.20 -9.99
CA ALA A 48 -6.49 -9.20 -11.39
C ALA A 48 -5.76 -7.90 -11.79
N SER A 49 -6.18 -6.77 -11.24
CA SER A 49 -5.55 -5.46 -11.47
C SER A 49 -5.82 -4.51 -10.31
N VAL A 50 -4.96 -3.48 -10.17
CA VAL A 50 -5.11 -2.42 -9.17
C VAL A 50 -5.27 -1.09 -9.90
N ILE A 51 -6.36 -0.37 -9.60
CA ILE A 51 -6.61 0.97 -10.15
C ILE A 51 -5.91 1.99 -9.25
N ILE A 52 -5.00 2.77 -9.83
CA ILE A 52 -4.24 3.81 -9.12
C ILE A 52 -4.60 5.20 -9.63
N GLY A 53 -4.74 6.15 -8.70
CA GLY A 53 -4.88 7.57 -9.01
C GLY A 53 -3.54 8.30 -8.89
N ALA A 54 -3.27 9.22 -9.80
CA ALA A 54 -2.13 10.14 -9.72
C ALA A 54 -2.56 11.50 -10.26
N ARG A 55 -2.20 12.58 -9.55
CA ARG A 55 -2.52 13.96 -9.97
C ARG A 55 -1.44 14.57 -10.85
N ASN A 56 -0.26 13.95 -10.91
CA ASN A 56 0.87 14.37 -11.71
C ASN A 56 1.76 13.16 -12.05
N GLU A 57 2.75 13.41 -12.90
CA GLU A 57 3.67 12.38 -13.39
C GLU A 57 4.53 11.78 -12.27
N ASP A 58 5.00 12.59 -11.32
CA ASP A 58 5.84 12.11 -10.22
C ASP A 58 5.11 11.10 -9.35
N GLN A 59 3.84 11.37 -9.00
CA GLN A 59 3.00 10.42 -8.26
C GLN A 59 2.76 9.14 -9.06
N LEU A 60 2.56 9.25 -10.37
CA LEU A 60 2.40 8.08 -11.24
C LEU A 60 3.69 7.24 -11.22
N ARG A 61 4.86 7.85 -11.39
CA ARG A 61 6.16 7.17 -11.35
C ARG A 61 6.42 6.51 -10.00
N GLN A 62 6.06 7.18 -8.90
CA GLN A 62 6.13 6.60 -7.56
C GLN A 62 5.25 5.36 -7.43
N ASN A 63 3.99 5.42 -7.87
CA ASN A 63 3.09 4.26 -7.85
C ASN A 63 3.61 3.10 -8.72
N LEU A 64 4.16 3.39 -9.90
CA LEU A 64 4.75 2.39 -10.79
C LEU A 64 6.01 1.72 -10.18
N GLY A 65 6.67 2.36 -9.22
CA GLY A 65 7.74 1.73 -8.45
C GLY A 65 7.30 0.57 -7.55
N ALA A 66 6.00 0.27 -7.48
CA ALA A 66 5.44 -0.87 -6.76
C ALA A 66 5.65 -2.22 -7.48
N VAL A 67 6.02 -2.21 -8.78
CA VAL A 67 6.26 -3.43 -9.55
C VAL A 67 7.76 -3.70 -9.78
N GLY A 68 8.11 -4.91 -10.21
CA GLY A 68 9.51 -5.33 -10.45
C GLY A 68 10.23 -5.86 -9.20
N TRP A 69 9.51 -6.00 -8.09
CA TRP A 69 9.94 -6.64 -6.85
C TRP A 69 8.70 -7.19 -6.14
N SER A 70 8.88 -7.99 -5.10
CA SER A 70 7.79 -8.58 -4.33
C SER A 70 8.09 -8.52 -2.84
N LEU A 71 7.09 -8.18 -2.03
CA LEU A 71 7.10 -8.46 -0.60
C LEU A 71 7.35 -9.95 -0.35
N THR A 72 8.14 -10.24 0.68
CA THR A 72 8.37 -11.62 1.12
C THR A 72 7.15 -12.17 1.86
N SER A 73 7.07 -13.49 2.00
CA SER A 73 6.01 -14.16 2.75
C SER A 73 5.90 -13.66 4.21
N ASP A 74 7.01 -13.26 4.82
CA ASP A 74 7.02 -12.77 6.19
C ASP A 74 6.51 -11.32 6.27
N GLN A 75 6.88 -10.48 5.31
CA GLN A 75 6.36 -9.12 5.18
C GLN A 75 4.85 -9.08 4.87
N ILE A 76 4.31 -10.09 4.17
CA ILE A 76 2.86 -10.21 3.92
C ILE A 76 2.08 -10.60 5.18
N LYS A 77 2.72 -11.28 6.13
CA LYS A 77 2.10 -11.75 7.38
C LYS A 77 2.20 -10.73 8.52
N THR A 78 3.02 -9.70 8.36
CA THR A 78 3.17 -8.58 9.30
C THR A 78 1.87 -7.78 9.35
#